data_AF-A0A920VFT7-F1
#
_entry.id   AF-A0A920VFT7-F1
#
_cell.length_a   1.000
_cell.length_b   1.000
_cell.length_c   1.000
_cell.angle_alpha   90.00
_cell.angle_beta   90.00
_cell.angle_gamma   90.00
#
_symmetry.space_group_name_H-M   'P 1'
#
loop_
_entity.id
_entity.type
_entity.pdbx_description
1 polymer ?
#
loop_
_entity_poly.entity_id
_entity_poly.type
_entity_poly.pdbx_seq_one_letter_code
_entity_poly.pdbx_strand_id
1 'polypeptide(L)'
;MIGRPGAMTIGHIPKCCHISANKRRIWTLEMIFTVPTVLCPSVGNKGGDLASYPVGFSYCLSSRTGSILTEDMNGVNPTGVGMVPMNNQSGVRMSTAITHLSPMRHRLNLTVRGNVFVRKVVIENGEVNGVEAESGGEIFRLESKKVVLSAGALKSPHILMLSGIGPKEQLEEFGVPVLQDTPGVGANLRNHPISPISYRVKEGITLVPDASGVRIALRYTAAGSHESNDMMMTTSSLFSPFTGEELPDRIGRISCVIELPAGSGFVRLASSAPYSSTKV
;
A
#
# COMPACT_ATOMS: atom_id res chain seq x y z
N MET A 1 2.16 40.95 -28.08
CA MET A 1 2.37 41.60 -26.76
C MET A 1 1.44 40.92 -25.76
N ILE A 2 1.86 40.83 -24.49
CA ILE A 2 1.34 39.97 -23.39
C ILE A 2 1.95 38.55 -23.50
N GLY A 3 2.88 38.05 -22.68
CA GLY A 3 3.47 38.50 -21.42
C GLY A 3 3.62 37.27 -20.50
N ARG A 4 4.75 36.55 -20.55
CA ARG A 4 5.07 35.40 -19.67
C ARG A 4 5.36 35.89 -18.23
N PRO A 5 4.88 35.24 -17.16
CA PRO A 5 5.32 35.53 -15.81
C PRO A 5 6.67 34.85 -15.51
N GLY A 6 7.56 35.60 -14.88
CA GLY A 6 8.98 35.30 -14.75
C GLY A 6 9.34 34.25 -13.70
N ALA A 7 10.50 33.65 -13.94
CA ALA A 7 11.26 32.88 -12.97
C ALA A 7 11.67 33.77 -11.78
N MET A 8 11.47 33.27 -10.56
CA MET A 8 11.93 33.92 -9.34
C MET A 8 13.11 33.12 -8.79
N THR A 9 14.31 33.64 -9.03
CA THR A 9 15.57 33.22 -8.39
C THR A 9 15.57 33.70 -6.95
N ILE A 10 15.72 32.80 -5.99
CA ILE A 10 16.01 33.15 -4.59
C ILE A 10 17.47 32.78 -4.30
N GLY A 11 18.21 33.81 -3.92
CA GLY A 11 19.64 33.79 -3.70
C GLY A 11 20.10 33.13 -2.40
N HIS A 12 21.41 32.95 -2.38
CA HIS A 12 22.27 32.36 -1.37
C HIS A 12 22.49 33.33 -0.18
N ILE A 13 22.24 32.92 1.07
CA ILE A 13 22.84 33.52 2.30
C ILE A 13 22.90 32.41 3.41
N PRO A 14 23.76 32.48 4.46
CA PRO A 14 24.83 31.51 4.73
C PRO A 14 24.64 30.71 6.05
N LYS A 15 25.64 29.88 6.36
CA LYS A 15 25.77 29.03 7.55
C LYS A 15 25.80 29.81 8.89
N CYS A 16 25.41 29.07 9.93
CA CYS A 16 25.63 29.24 11.37
C CYS A 16 24.56 30.01 12.18
N CYS A 17 23.76 29.27 12.96
CA CYS A 17 23.59 29.57 14.39
C CYS A 17 23.09 28.35 15.17
N HIS A 18 23.81 27.99 16.23
CA HIS A 18 23.37 27.09 17.29
C HIS A 18 22.08 27.62 17.95
N ILE A 19 21.06 26.77 18.10
CA ILE A 19 20.02 26.97 19.12
C ILE A 19 19.77 25.63 19.83
N SER A 20 20.26 25.56 21.07
CA SER A 20 19.83 24.63 22.10
C SER A 20 18.44 25.04 22.58
N ALA A 21 17.47 24.13 22.53
CA ALA A 21 16.22 24.26 23.28
C ALA A 21 15.64 22.88 23.60
N ASN A 22 16.00 22.43 24.80
CA ASN A 22 15.37 21.36 25.55
C ASN A 22 13.88 21.68 25.81
N LYS A 23 12.95 20.79 25.41
CA LYS A 23 11.73 20.43 26.18
C LYS A 23 10.83 19.44 25.42
N ARG A 24 10.84 18.20 25.93
CA ARG A 24 9.69 17.31 26.18
C ARG A 24 8.41 17.58 25.36
N ARG A 25 8.00 16.61 24.53
CA ARG A 25 6.64 16.05 24.48
C ARG A 25 6.60 14.85 23.52
N ILE A 26 6.34 13.68 24.11
CA ILE A 26 6.15 12.40 23.45
C ILE A 26 4.69 12.33 23.02
N TRP A 27 4.43 11.97 21.77
CA TRP A 27 3.12 11.47 21.36
C TRP A 27 3.34 10.16 20.60
N THR A 28 2.94 9.06 21.24
CA THR A 28 2.70 7.78 20.59
C THR A 28 1.39 7.94 19.82
N LEU A 29 1.43 7.92 18.50
CA LEU A 29 0.22 7.88 17.68
C LEU A 29 -0.12 6.40 17.45
N GLU A 30 -0.80 5.78 18.42
CA GLU A 30 -1.53 4.54 18.17
C GLU A 30 -2.73 4.89 17.29
N MET A 31 -2.62 4.66 15.98
CA MET A 31 -3.76 4.76 15.08
C MET A 31 -4.56 3.46 15.14
N ILE A 32 -5.52 3.41 16.05
CA ILE A 32 -6.68 2.53 15.92
C ILE A 32 -7.58 3.15 14.86
N PHE A 33 -7.69 2.48 13.71
CA PHE A 33 -8.48 2.97 12.59
C PHE A 33 -9.95 2.57 12.75
N THR A 34 -10.79 3.56 13.01
CA THR A 34 -12.22 3.50 12.66
C THR A 34 -12.45 4.58 11.60
N VAL A 35 -12.50 4.18 10.33
CA VAL A 35 -12.89 5.10 9.25
C VAL A 35 -14.42 5.26 9.36
N PRO A 36 -14.99 6.47 9.50
CA PRO A 36 -16.43 6.62 9.38
C PRO A 36 -16.84 6.20 7.98
N THR A 37 -17.69 5.18 7.90
CA THR A 37 -18.36 4.71 6.68
C THR A 37 -19.03 5.91 6.02
N VAL A 38 -18.46 6.39 4.91
CA VAL A 38 -19.19 7.29 4.03
C VAL A 38 -20.19 6.41 3.29
N LEU A 39 -21.39 6.30 3.86
CA LEU A 39 -22.57 5.80 3.17
C LEU A 39 -22.65 6.49 1.81
N CYS A 40 -22.45 5.73 0.75
CA CYS A 40 -22.81 6.18 -0.58
C CYS A 40 -24.33 6.40 -0.55
N PRO A 41 -24.83 7.63 -0.78
CA PRO A 41 -26.27 7.88 -0.68
C PRO A 41 -27.00 7.00 -1.68
N SER A 42 -28.08 6.36 -1.23
CA SER A 42 -29.04 5.70 -2.10
C SER A 42 -29.66 6.77 -3.02
N VAL A 43 -29.27 6.78 -4.30
CA VAL A 43 -29.84 7.72 -5.27
C VAL A 43 -30.82 7.00 -6.17
N GLY A 44 -32.04 7.51 -6.14
CA GLY A 44 -33.19 7.04 -6.88
C GLY A 44 -33.01 7.12 -8.40
N ASN A 45 -33.64 6.14 -9.03
CA ASN A 45 -33.75 5.91 -10.47
C ASN A 45 -34.20 7.17 -11.24
N LYS A 46 -33.27 7.82 -11.96
CA LYS A 46 -33.60 8.70 -13.09
C LYS A 46 -32.60 8.46 -14.23
N GLY A 47 -33.15 7.87 -15.30
CA GLY A 47 -32.64 7.74 -16.67
C GLY A 47 -31.18 8.10 -16.98
N GLY A 48 -30.44 7.11 -17.48
CA GLY A 48 -29.17 7.30 -18.19
C GLY A 48 -27.93 7.39 -17.30
N ASP A 49 -28.00 6.92 -16.06
CA ASP A 49 -26.95 7.13 -15.06
C ASP A 49 -25.92 5.99 -15.06
N LEU A 50 -24.62 6.34 -14.97
CA LEU A 50 -23.48 5.42 -14.96
C LEU A 50 -23.51 4.41 -13.79
N ALA A 51 -24.40 4.62 -12.80
CA ALA A 51 -24.73 3.68 -11.73
C ALA A 51 -25.52 2.43 -12.18
N SER A 52 -26.06 2.43 -13.41
CA SER A 52 -26.94 1.36 -13.91
C SER A 52 -26.18 0.11 -14.40
N TYR A 53 -24.96 0.29 -14.92
CA TYR A 53 -24.16 -0.80 -15.49
C TYR A 53 -23.58 -1.77 -14.44
N PRO A 54 -23.05 -1.31 -13.28
CA PRO A 54 -22.50 -2.20 -12.27
C PRO A 54 -23.59 -3.05 -11.58
N VAL A 55 -24.76 -2.46 -11.35
CA VAL A 55 -25.90 -3.16 -10.73
C VAL A 55 -26.42 -4.27 -11.64
N GLY A 56 -26.53 -4.00 -12.96
CA GLY A 56 -26.92 -5.01 -13.95
C GLY A 56 -25.92 -6.16 -14.04
N PHE A 57 -24.62 -5.88 -14.02
CA PHE A 57 -23.58 -6.93 -14.04
C PHE A 57 -23.57 -7.76 -12.75
N SER A 58 -23.70 -7.11 -11.57
CA SER A 58 -23.78 -7.82 -10.29
C SER A 58 -25.02 -8.72 -10.22
N TYR A 59 -26.16 -8.26 -10.73
CA TYR A 59 -27.39 -9.06 -10.83
C TYR A 59 -27.23 -10.22 -11.83
N CYS A 60 -26.61 -10.00 -12.99
CA CYS A 60 -26.31 -11.07 -13.95
C CYS A 60 -25.35 -12.11 -13.37
N LEU A 61 -24.35 -11.70 -12.61
CA LEU A 61 -23.41 -12.60 -11.96
C LEU A 61 -24.15 -13.43 -10.89
N SER A 62 -24.86 -12.75 -9.97
CA SER A 62 -25.67 -13.35 -8.92
C SER A 62 -26.70 -14.36 -9.47
N SER A 63 -27.47 -13.98 -10.47
CA SER A 63 -28.50 -14.85 -11.08
C SER A 63 -27.92 -16.07 -11.81
N ARG A 64 -26.68 -16.00 -12.32
CA ARG A 64 -26.01 -17.13 -12.99
C ARG A 64 -25.21 -18.02 -12.05
N THR A 65 -24.66 -17.47 -10.96
CA THR A 65 -23.86 -18.22 -9.98
C THR A 65 -24.67 -18.69 -8.78
N GLY A 66 -25.89 -18.18 -8.59
CA GLY A 66 -26.69 -18.40 -7.38
C GLY A 66 -26.16 -17.66 -6.15
N SER A 67 -25.19 -16.74 -6.33
CA SER A 67 -24.58 -15.98 -5.24
C SER A 67 -25.49 -14.85 -4.79
N ILE A 68 -25.51 -14.56 -3.48
CA ILE A 68 -26.23 -13.40 -2.94
C ILE A 68 -25.60 -12.08 -3.38
N LEU A 69 -26.37 -11.00 -3.41
CA LEU A 69 -25.82 -9.64 -3.53
C LEU A 69 -25.36 -9.16 -2.16
N THR A 70 -24.21 -8.50 -2.10
CA THR A 70 -23.73 -7.80 -0.90
C THR A 70 -23.80 -6.30 -1.11
N GLU A 71 -24.38 -5.61 -0.13
CA GLU A 71 -24.51 -4.15 -0.12
C GLU A 71 -23.18 -3.48 0.26
N ASP A 72 -22.37 -4.13 1.10
CA ASP A 72 -21.09 -3.59 1.57
C ASP A 72 -20.00 -4.68 1.63
N MET A 73 -19.05 -4.59 0.70
CA MET A 73 -17.89 -5.47 0.61
C MET A 73 -16.87 -5.28 1.75
N ASN A 74 -16.97 -4.20 2.53
CA ASN A 74 -16.19 -3.98 3.74
C ASN A 74 -17.00 -4.24 5.01
N GLY A 75 -18.26 -4.67 4.88
CA GLY A 75 -19.16 -4.94 5.99
C GLY A 75 -18.82 -6.22 6.75
N VAL A 76 -19.60 -6.50 7.80
CA VAL A 76 -19.40 -7.64 8.70
C VAL A 76 -19.47 -9.00 7.97
N ASN A 77 -20.27 -9.10 6.92
CA ASN A 77 -20.38 -10.30 6.10
C ASN A 77 -20.36 -9.92 4.60
N PRO A 78 -19.17 -9.83 3.98
CA PRO A 78 -19.04 -9.36 2.61
C PRO A 78 -19.27 -10.47 1.57
N THR A 79 -19.86 -11.60 1.97
CA THR A 79 -20.12 -12.75 1.08
C THR A 79 -21.06 -12.36 -0.05
N GLY A 80 -20.74 -12.82 -1.27
CA GLY A 80 -21.55 -12.58 -2.45
C GLY A 80 -20.98 -11.53 -3.40
N VAL A 81 -21.84 -11.05 -4.30
CA VAL A 81 -21.48 -10.13 -5.39
C VAL A 81 -21.79 -8.70 -4.99
N GLY A 82 -20.82 -7.80 -5.15
CA GLY A 82 -20.99 -6.41 -4.73
C GLY A 82 -19.88 -5.50 -5.21
N MET A 83 -20.04 -4.21 -4.93
CA MET A 83 -19.09 -3.18 -5.34
C MET A 83 -17.98 -3.04 -4.29
N VAL A 84 -16.73 -2.95 -4.75
CA VAL A 84 -15.58 -2.73 -3.88
C VAL A 84 -15.42 -1.22 -3.61
N PRO A 85 -15.53 -0.75 -2.35
CA PRO A 85 -15.29 0.64 -2.01
C PRO A 85 -13.85 1.06 -2.33
N MET A 86 -13.65 2.31 -2.74
CA MET A 86 -12.33 2.83 -3.07
C MET A 86 -12.07 4.19 -2.45
N ASN A 87 -10.81 4.44 -2.12
CA ASN A 87 -10.30 5.74 -1.70
C ASN A 87 -10.07 6.64 -2.93
N ASN A 88 -11.15 7.03 -3.58
CA ASN A 88 -11.15 7.92 -4.73
C ASN A 88 -12.25 8.97 -4.57
N GLN A 89 -11.88 10.25 -4.56
CA GLN A 89 -12.81 11.36 -4.46
C GLN A 89 -12.77 12.16 -5.77
N SER A 90 -13.90 12.23 -6.46
CA SER A 90 -14.04 12.95 -7.74
C SER A 90 -12.99 12.57 -8.80
N GLY A 91 -12.66 11.29 -8.92
CA GLY A 91 -11.66 10.77 -9.85
C GLY A 91 -10.22 10.79 -9.30
N VAL A 92 -9.96 11.48 -8.19
CA VAL A 92 -8.62 11.62 -7.60
C VAL A 92 -8.38 10.54 -6.55
N ARG A 93 -7.26 9.82 -6.68
CA ARG A 93 -6.80 8.86 -5.66
C ARG A 93 -6.42 9.58 -4.38
N MET A 94 -7.04 9.18 -3.27
CA MET A 94 -6.79 9.75 -1.95
C MET A 94 -5.69 8.95 -1.22
N SER A 95 -4.42 9.34 -1.42
CA SER A 95 -3.28 8.70 -0.74
C SER A 95 -3.13 9.17 0.72
N THR A 96 -2.44 8.39 1.55
CA THR A 96 -2.13 8.77 2.95
C THR A 96 -1.30 10.05 3.03
N ALA A 97 -0.44 10.32 2.04
CA ALA A 97 0.32 11.56 1.96
C ALA A 97 -0.59 12.79 1.73
N ILE A 98 -1.65 12.66 0.92
CA ILE A 98 -2.62 13.73 0.68
C ILE A 98 -3.51 13.91 1.91
N THR A 99 -3.99 12.82 2.50
CA THR A 99 -5.02 12.88 3.54
C THR A 99 -4.48 13.15 4.95
N HIS A 100 -3.25 12.71 5.26
CA HIS A 100 -2.69 12.83 6.62
C HIS A 100 -1.48 13.76 6.69
N LEU A 101 -0.53 13.66 5.73
CA LEU A 101 0.71 14.45 5.80
C LEU A 101 0.51 15.88 5.29
N SER A 102 -0.07 16.05 4.11
CA SER A 102 -0.19 17.36 3.46
C SER A 102 -0.90 18.41 4.32
N PRO A 103 -2.02 18.11 5.01
CA PRO A 103 -2.69 19.07 5.87
C PRO A 103 -1.86 19.46 7.10
N MET A 104 -0.93 18.60 7.54
CA MET A 104 -0.15 18.78 8.77
C MET A 104 1.25 19.38 8.55
N ARG A 105 1.66 19.61 7.30
CA ARG A 105 3.01 20.12 6.96
C ARG A 105 3.35 21.49 7.55
N HIS A 106 2.35 22.27 7.91
CA HIS A 106 2.56 23.59 8.54
C HIS A 106 3.06 23.49 9.99
N ARG A 107 3.00 22.31 10.61
CA ARG A 107 3.41 22.12 12.01
C ARG A 107 4.94 22.17 12.13
N LEU A 108 5.45 23.10 12.96
CA LEU A 108 6.88 23.30 13.18
C LEU A 108 7.61 22.06 13.76
N ASN A 109 6.88 21.16 14.41
CA ASN A 109 7.41 19.93 14.99
C ASN A 109 7.35 18.71 14.05
N LEU A 110 6.98 18.90 12.78
CA LEU A 110 6.97 17.84 11.77
C LEU A 110 7.93 18.20 10.63
N THR A 111 8.96 17.39 10.43
CA THR A 111 9.85 17.50 9.26
C THR A 111 9.61 16.31 8.34
N VAL A 112 9.27 16.57 7.08
CA VAL A 112 9.12 15.55 6.04
C VAL A 112 10.28 15.70 5.06
N ARG A 113 11.10 14.66 4.92
CA ARG A 113 12.22 14.64 3.98
C ARG A 113 11.95 13.58 2.91
N GLY A 114 11.81 14.01 1.65
CA GLY A 114 11.81 13.12 0.50
C GLY A 114 13.24 12.79 0.07
N ASN A 115 13.41 11.74 -0.75
CA ASN A 115 14.71 11.34 -1.29
C ASN A 115 15.78 11.06 -0.22
N VAL A 116 15.35 10.50 0.92
CA VAL A 116 16.23 10.03 2.00
C VAL A 116 16.04 8.54 2.15
N PHE A 117 17.10 7.78 1.93
CA PHE A 117 17.10 6.32 2.05
C PHE A 117 17.65 5.91 3.42
N VAL A 118 16.83 5.24 4.24
CA VAL A 118 17.27 4.70 5.53
C VAL A 118 18.02 3.40 5.30
N ARG A 119 19.26 3.33 5.77
CA ARG A 119 20.16 2.18 5.60
C ARG A 119 20.04 1.18 6.74
N LYS A 120 20.04 1.68 7.98
CA LYS A 120 19.88 0.89 9.21
C LYS A 120 19.45 1.75 10.39
N VAL A 121 18.92 1.12 11.42
CA VAL A 121 18.76 1.69 12.76
C VAL A 121 20.11 1.64 13.47
N VAL A 122 20.48 2.72 14.15
CA VAL A 122 21.69 2.79 14.96
C VAL A 122 21.31 2.40 16.38
N ILE A 123 21.91 1.32 16.88
CA ILE A 123 21.70 0.80 18.23
C ILE A 123 23.06 0.71 18.92
N GLU A 124 23.17 1.37 20.07
CA GLU A 124 24.40 1.47 20.85
C GLU A 124 24.05 1.17 22.31
N ASN A 125 24.81 0.26 22.95
CA ASN A 125 24.56 -0.18 24.34
C ASN A 125 23.12 -0.68 24.61
N GLY A 126 22.49 -1.29 23.60
CA GLY A 126 21.11 -1.81 23.71
C GLY A 126 20.02 -0.74 23.56
N GLU A 127 20.37 0.52 23.29
CA GLU A 127 19.41 1.61 23.07
C GLU A 127 19.41 2.10 21.62
N VAL A 128 18.22 2.45 21.11
CA VAL A 128 18.08 3.11 19.81
C VAL A 128 18.64 4.53 19.89
N ASN A 129 19.64 4.83 19.07
CA ASN A 129 20.27 6.15 19.01
C ASN A 129 19.93 6.92 17.72
N GLY A 130 19.23 6.29 16.78
CA GLY A 130 18.72 6.96 15.58
C GLY A 130 18.73 6.08 14.35
N VAL A 131 18.93 6.68 13.18
CA VAL A 131 19.08 5.98 11.90
C VAL A 131 20.28 6.50 11.12
N GLU A 132 20.94 5.59 10.41
CA GLU A 132 21.87 5.94 9.34
C GLU A 132 21.06 6.06 8.04
N ALA A 133 21.21 7.18 7.35
CA ALA A 133 20.47 7.49 6.14
C ALA A 133 21.39 8.07 5.07
N GLU A 134 20.92 8.04 3.83
CA GLU A 134 21.63 8.61 2.68
C GLU A 134 20.70 9.52 1.89
N SER A 135 21.24 10.64 1.41
CA SER A 135 20.55 11.54 0.47
C SER A 135 21.57 12.21 -0.43
N GLY A 136 21.31 12.21 -1.75
CA GLY A 136 22.25 12.80 -2.72
C GLY A 136 23.64 12.17 -2.73
N GLY A 137 23.77 10.91 -2.30
CA GLY A 137 25.06 10.19 -2.18
C GLY A 137 25.80 10.45 -0.86
N GLU A 138 25.31 11.34 0.01
CA GLU A 138 25.91 11.61 1.31
C GLU A 138 25.25 10.76 2.40
N ILE A 139 26.07 10.04 3.17
CA ILE A 139 25.63 9.25 4.32
C ILE A 139 25.72 10.11 5.58
N PHE A 140 24.63 10.15 6.36
CA PHE A 140 24.56 10.89 7.61
C PHE A 140 23.73 10.15 8.66
N ARG A 141 23.81 10.61 9.91
CA ARG A 141 23.01 10.09 11.03
C ARG A 141 21.91 11.07 11.41
N LEU A 142 20.72 10.54 11.66
CA LEU A 142 19.61 11.27 12.28
C LEU A 142 19.41 10.70 13.68
N GLU A 143 19.68 11.50 14.70
CA GLU A 143 19.58 11.08 16.10
C GLU A 143 18.12 11.00 16.54
N SER A 144 17.77 9.90 17.22
CA SER A 144 16.47 9.74 17.84
C SER A 144 16.49 8.63 18.87
N LYS A 145 15.78 8.84 19.99
CA LYS A 145 15.55 7.80 21.02
C LYS A 145 14.47 6.79 20.64
N LYS A 146 13.69 7.09 19.59
CA LYS A 146 12.59 6.24 19.12
C LYS A 146 12.57 6.24 17.60
N VAL A 147 12.53 5.06 17.01
CA VAL A 147 12.43 4.87 15.56
C VAL A 147 11.22 3.97 15.30
N VAL A 148 10.36 4.39 14.38
CA VAL A 148 9.22 3.61 13.90
C VAL A 148 9.51 3.20 12.46
N LEU A 149 9.63 1.90 12.21
CA LEU A 149 9.85 1.39 10.87
C LEU A 149 8.52 1.22 10.14
N SER A 150 8.32 2.02 9.09
CA SER A 150 7.15 1.97 8.22
C SER A 150 7.56 1.82 6.75
N ALA A 151 8.62 1.05 6.49
CA ALA A 151 9.17 0.84 5.15
C ALA A 151 8.43 -0.26 4.34
N GLY A 152 7.36 -0.82 4.89
CA GLY A 152 6.57 -1.90 4.27
C GLY A 152 7.09 -3.30 4.62
N ALA A 153 6.30 -4.32 4.25
CA ALA A 153 6.51 -5.72 4.66
C ALA A 153 7.85 -6.32 4.19
N LEU A 154 8.45 -5.78 3.12
CA LEU A 154 9.75 -6.24 2.62
C LEU A 154 10.92 -5.46 3.22
N LYS A 155 10.84 -4.13 3.25
CA LYS A 155 11.99 -3.28 3.64
C LYS A 155 12.09 -3.05 5.14
N SER A 156 11.00 -3.13 5.92
CA SER A 156 11.09 -3.06 7.39
C SER A 156 11.93 -4.21 7.98
N PRO A 157 11.65 -5.51 7.69
CA PRO A 157 12.50 -6.60 8.18
C PRO A 157 13.92 -6.53 7.57
N HIS A 158 14.07 -6.07 6.33
CA HIS A 158 15.39 -5.82 5.74
C HIS A 158 16.24 -4.85 6.57
N ILE A 159 15.67 -3.70 6.94
CA ILE A 159 16.34 -2.70 7.76
C ILE A 159 16.67 -3.27 9.15
N LEU A 160 15.75 -4.02 9.77
CA LEU A 160 16.03 -4.68 11.06
C LEU A 160 17.22 -5.63 10.96
N MET A 161 17.25 -6.50 9.94
CA MET A 161 18.35 -7.42 9.73
C MET A 161 19.68 -6.69 9.51
N LEU A 162 19.71 -5.66 8.66
CA LEU A 162 20.91 -4.81 8.48
C LEU A 162 21.32 -4.02 9.74
N SER A 163 20.41 -3.89 10.71
CA SER A 163 20.67 -3.29 12.02
C SER A 163 21.12 -4.33 13.06
N GLY A 164 21.29 -5.60 12.68
CA GLY A 164 21.70 -6.68 13.57
C GLY A 164 20.56 -7.35 14.35
N ILE A 165 19.30 -7.13 13.95
CA ILE A 165 18.11 -7.75 14.55
C ILE A 165 17.46 -8.68 13.53
N GLY A 166 17.60 -9.99 13.74
CA GLY A 166 17.06 -10.99 12.81
C GLY A 166 17.62 -12.39 13.04
N PRO A 167 17.37 -13.35 12.13
CA PRO A 167 17.83 -14.72 12.28
C PRO A 167 19.37 -14.77 12.34
N LYS A 168 19.94 -15.25 13.44
CA LYS A 168 21.39 -15.25 13.69
C LYS A 168 22.21 -15.80 12.52
N GLU A 169 21.85 -16.98 12.01
CA GLU A 169 22.58 -17.66 10.93
C GLU A 169 22.69 -16.77 9.68
N GLN A 170 21.61 -16.08 9.31
CA GLN A 170 21.61 -15.19 8.15
C GLN A 170 22.42 -13.91 8.40
N LEU A 171 22.37 -13.35 9.61
CA LEU A 171 23.18 -12.19 9.94
C LEU A 171 24.67 -12.52 9.87
N GLU A 172 25.06 -13.68 10.41
CA GLU A 172 26.42 -14.19 10.36
C GLU A 172 26.88 -14.47 8.92
N GLU A 173 26.02 -15.07 8.08
CA GLU A 173 26.29 -15.32 6.65
C GLU A 173 26.72 -14.05 5.90
N PHE A 174 26.10 -12.91 6.21
CA PHE A 174 26.39 -11.63 5.53
C PHE A 174 27.31 -10.69 6.33
N GLY A 175 27.91 -11.18 7.42
CA GLY A 175 28.85 -10.40 8.25
C GLY A 175 28.19 -9.23 8.99
N VAL A 176 26.88 -9.31 9.27
CA VAL A 176 26.17 -8.31 10.07
C VAL A 176 26.30 -8.68 11.55
N PRO A 177 26.79 -7.78 12.42
CA PRO A 177 26.88 -8.05 13.86
C PRO A 177 25.51 -8.40 14.44
N VAL A 178 25.43 -9.54 15.14
CA VAL A 178 24.20 -10.01 15.77
C VAL A 178 23.99 -9.25 17.08
N LEU A 179 23.06 -8.30 17.08
CA LEU A 179 22.63 -7.61 18.30
C LEU A 179 21.52 -8.39 19.01
N GLN A 180 20.60 -8.97 18.25
CA GLN A 180 19.49 -9.75 18.77
C GLN A 180 19.10 -10.84 17.76
N ASP A 181 19.23 -12.10 18.18
CA ASP A 181 18.70 -13.23 17.41
C ASP A 181 17.17 -13.23 17.49
N THR A 182 16.53 -12.93 16.35
CA THR A 182 15.08 -12.85 16.22
C THR A 182 14.63 -13.58 14.95
N PRO A 183 14.42 -14.91 15.01
CA PRO A 183 14.08 -15.71 13.82
C PRO A 183 12.75 -15.32 13.17
N GLY A 184 11.87 -14.62 13.89
CA GLY A 184 10.62 -14.10 13.35
C GLY A 184 10.78 -12.92 12.38
N VAL A 185 11.92 -12.21 12.39
CA VAL A 185 12.15 -11.11 11.46
C VAL A 185 12.31 -11.66 10.04
N GLY A 186 11.44 -11.21 9.14
CA GLY A 186 11.39 -11.69 7.77
C GLY A 186 10.61 -13.00 7.58
N ALA A 187 10.14 -13.66 8.65
CA ALA A 187 9.28 -14.84 8.52
C ALA A 187 7.81 -14.46 8.23
N ASN A 188 7.01 -15.47 7.88
CA ASN A 188 5.56 -15.36 7.69
C ASN A 188 5.14 -14.27 6.69
N LEU A 189 5.88 -14.13 5.58
CA LEU A 189 5.47 -13.25 4.49
C LEU A 189 4.20 -13.81 3.85
N ARG A 190 3.15 -13.00 3.77
CA ARG A 190 1.89 -13.37 3.12
C ARG A 190 1.54 -12.36 2.05
N ASN A 191 0.94 -12.85 0.99
CA ASN A 191 0.39 -12.07 -0.10
C ASN A 191 -0.79 -12.86 -0.68
N HIS A 192 -1.66 -12.22 -1.46
CA HIS A 192 -2.75 -12.93 -2.14
C HIS A 192 -2.25 -13.41 -3.52
N PRO A 193 -2.21 -14.73 -3.79
CA PRO A 193 -2.02 -15.23 -5.15
C PRO A 193 -3.18 -14.79 -6.05
N ILE A 194 -2.86 -14.26 -7.23
CA ILE A 194 -3.83 -13.74 -8.20
C ILE A 194 -3.62 -14.44 -9.53
N SER A 195 -4.69 -15.01 -10.10
CA SER A 195 -4.71 -15.61 -11.43
C SER A 195 -5.66 -14.85 -12.35
N PRO A 196 -5.15 -14.00 -13.26
CA PRO A 196 -5.98 -13.27 -14.20
C PRO A 196 -6.40 -14.14 -15.39
N ILE A 197 -7.69 -14.13 -15.71
CA ILE A 197 -8.26 -14.77 -16.89
C ILE A 197 -8.78 -13.68 -17.83
N SER A 198 -8.28 -13.68 -19.06
CA SER A 198 -8.58 -12.65 -20.06
C SER A 198 -9.57 -13.18 -21.10
N TYR A 199 -10.53 -12.36 -21.46
CA TYR A 199 -11.63 -12.69 -22.37
C TYR A 199 -11.73 -11.66 -23.48
N ARG A 200 -11.95 -12.11 -24.72
CA ARG A 200 -12.30 -11.21 -25.82
C ARG A 200 -13.73 -10.72 -25.64
N VAL A 201 -13.91 -9.41 -25.71
CA VAL A 201 -15.22 -8.78 -25.64
C VAL A 201 -15.96 -8.94 -26.96
N LYS A 202 -17.29 -9.12 -26.90
CA LYS A 202 -18.16 -9.24 -28.08
C LYS A 202 -17.96 -8.09 -29.07
N GLU A 203 -18.16 -8.37 -30.35
CA GLU A 203 -18.13 -7.35 -31.40
C GLU A 203 -19.11 -6.20 -31.09
N GLY A 204 -18.69 -4.97 -31.40
CA GLY A 204 -19.48 -3.75 -31.13
C GLY A 204 -19.45 -3.24 -29.68
N ILE A 205 -18.74 -3.91 -28.77
CA ILE A 205 -18.51 -3.45 -27.39
C ILE A 205 -17.04 -3.09 -27.23
N THR A 206 -16.78 -1.83 -26.88
CA THR A 206 -15.45 -1.32 -26.52
C THR A 206 -15.41 -1.06 -25.03
N LEU A 207 -14.36 -1.55 -24.36
CA LEU A 207 -14.13 -1.19 -22.96
C LEU A 207 -13.39 0.15 -22.92
N VAL A 208 -13.79 1.03 -22.02
CA VAL A 208 -13.09 2.31 -21.79
C VAL A 208 -12.23 2.19 -20.53
N PRO A 209 -10.98 2.70 -20.55
CA PRO A 209 -10.11 2.73 -19.38
C PRO A 209 -10.50 3.90 -18.47
N ASP A 210 -11.76 3.97 -18.05
CA ASP A 210 -12.22 4.95 -17.09
C ASP A 210 -12.33 4.34 -15.68
N ALA A 211 -12.55 5.20 -14.69
CA ALA A 211 -12.70 4.79 -13.30
C ALA A 211 -13.91 3.86 -13.08
N SER A 212 -14.82 3.73 -14.04
CA SER A 212 -16.01 2.87 -14.01
C SER A 212 -15.75 1.47 -14.58
N GLY A 213 -14.56 1.26 -15.18
CA GLY A 213 -14.01 -0.01 -15.65
C GLY A 213 -13.82 -1.06 -14.55
N VAL A 214 -14.97 -1.53 -14.07
CA VAL A 214 -15.29 -2.73 -13.30
C VAL A 214 -14.73 -2.82 -11.87
N ARG A 215 -15.60 -2.48 -10.91
CA ARG A 215 -15.36 -2.45 -9.46
C ARG A 215 -16.14 -3.54 -8.72
N ILE A 216 -16.43 -4.64 -9.41
CA ILE A 216 -17.30 -5.70 -8.89
C ILE A 216 -16.44 -6.86 -8.47
N ALA A 217 -16.74 -7.37 -7.29
CA ALA A 217 -16.16 -8.59 -6.78
C ALA A 217 -17.24 -9.60 -6.42
N LEU A 218 -16.85 -10.86 -6.37
CA LEU A 218 -17.58 -11.95 -5.75
C LEU A 218 -16.67 -12.55 -4.67
N ARG A 219 -17.06 -12.43 -3.40
CA ARG A 219 -16.42 -13.14 -2.29
C ARG A 219 -17.21 -14.40 -1.98
N TYR A 220 -16.51 -15.52 -1.83
CA TYR A 220 -17.14 -16.80 -1.55
C TYR A 220 -16.15 -17.74 -0.86
N THR A 221 -16.68 -18.79 -0.23
CA THR A 221 -15.87 -19.87 0.33
C THR A 221 -15.66 -20.95 -0.71
N ALA A 222 -14.41 -21.37 -0.92
CA ALA A 222 -14.08 -22.48 -1.80
C ALA A 222 -14.78 -23.78 -1.36
N ALA A 223 -15.13 -24.63 -2.32
CA ALA A 223 -15.72 -25.93 -2.01
C ALA A 223 -14.77 -26.76 -1.13
N GLY A 224 -15.27 -27.22 0.02
CA GLY A 224 -14.49 -27.99 0.99
C GLY A 224 -13.62 -27.15 1.94
N SER A 225 -13.64 -25.82 1.82
CA SER A 225 -12.95 -24.93 2.76
C SER A 225 -13.81 -24.66 4.01
N HIS A 226 -13.14 -24.50 5.14
CA HIS A 226 -13.74 -24.09 6.41
C HIS A 226 -13.52 -22.60 6.70
N GLU A 227 -12.73 -21.92 5.87
CA GLU A 227 -12.43 -20.51 6.01
C GLU A 227 -13.47 -19.67 5.25
N SER A 228 -14.13 -18.76 5.95
CA SER A 228 -15.14 -17.90 5.32
C SER A 228 -14.49 -16.93 4.34
N ASN A 229 -14.99 -16.85 3.10
CA ASN A 229 -14.52 -15.91 2.08
C ASN A 229 -13.02 -16.01 1.77
N ASP A 230 -12.48 -17.22 1.72
CA ASP A 230 -11.09 -17.49 1.33
C ASP A 230 -10.81 -17.26 -0.17
N MET A 231 -11.86 -17.04 -0.97
CA MET A 231 -11.78 -16.72 -2.39
C MET A 231 -12.43 -15.37 -2.71
N MET A 232 -11.81 -14.66 -3.65
CA MET A 232 -12.38 -13.48 -4.27
C MET A 232 -12.19 -13.55 -5.79
N MET A 233 -13.27 -13.37 -6.54
CA MET A 233 -13.17 -13.04 -7.96
C MET A 233 -13.37 -11.55 -8.12
N THR A 234 -12.47 -10.89 -8.83
CA THR A 234 -12.55 -9.45 -9.07
C THR A 234 -12.39 -9.16 -10.54
N THR A 235 -13.12 -8.16 -10.98
CA THR A 235 -12.98 -7.64 -12.33
C THR A 235 -11.85 -6.60 -12.36
N SER A 236 -11.13 -6.51 -13.47
CA SER A 236 -10.03 -5.54 -13.62
C SER A 236 -10.31 -4.60 -14.79
N SER A 237 -9.94 -3.34 -14.62
CA SER A 237 -9.96 -2.36 -15.71
C SER A 237 -8.96 -2.75 -16.81
N LEU A 238 -9.13 -2.17 -18.00
CA LEU A 238 -8.16 -2.26 -19.10
C LEU A 238 -6.76 -1.77 -18.72
N PHE A 239 -6.65 -1.03 -17.62
CA PHE A 239 -5.40 -0.60 -17.03
C PHE A 239 -5.19 -1.26 -15.67
N SER A 240 -4.07 -1.94 -15.49
CA SER A 240 -3.65 -2.43 -14.18
C SER A 240 -2.77 -1.37 -13.50
N PRO A 241 -3.25 -0.66 -12.46
CA PRO A 241 -2.43 0.31 -11.74
C PRO A 241 -1.29 -0.34 -10.93
N PHE A 242 -1.29 -1.67 -10.81
CA PHE A 242 -0.28 -2.44 -10.09
C PHE A 242 0.86 -2.90 -10.99
N THR A 243 0.59 -3.19 -12.26
CA THR A 243 1.58 -3.74 -13.20
C THR A 243 1.95 -2.77 -14.33
N GLY A 244 1.18 -1.70 -14.53
CA GLY A 244 1.37 -0.76 -15.66
C GLY A 244 1.01 -1.37 -17.03
N GLU A 245 0.41 -2.56 -17.03
CA GLU A 245 -0.04 -3.25 -18.24
C GLU A 245 -1.28 -2.54 -18.80
N GLU A 246 -1.22 -2.19 -20.09
CA GLU A 246 -2.35 -1.75 -20.88
C GLU A 246 -2.89 -2.94 -21.68
N LEU A 247 -4.14 -3.31 -21.41
CA LEU A 247 -4.84 -4.31 -22.19
C LEU A 247 -5.33 -3.70 -23.50
N PRO A 248 -5.31 -4.46 -24.62
CA PRO A 248 -6.02 -4.08 -25.83
C PRO A 248 -7.48 -3.75 -25.52
N ASP A 249 -8.02 -2.76 -26.23
CA ASP A 249 -9.37 -2.17 -26.14
C ASP A 249 -10.55 -3.16 -26.17
N ARG A 250 -10.28 -4.43 -26.49
CA ARG A 250 -11.26 -5.52 -26.60
C ARG A 250 -10.98 -6.73 -25.69
N ILE A 251 -10.19 -6.54 -24.62
CA ILE A 251 -9.93 -7.59 -23.63
C ILE A 251 -10.49 -7.22 -22.26
N GLY A 252 -11.43 -8.01 -21.75
CA GLY A 252 -11.89 -7.94 -20.36
C GLY A 252 -11.13 -8.93 -19.48
N ARG A 253 -10.90 -8.62 -18.20
CA ARG A 253 -10.18 -9.49 -17.26
C ARG A 253 -10.96 -9.73 -15.98
N ILE A 254 -11.05 -11.01 -15.61
CA ILE A 254 -11.53 -11.47 -14.30
C ILE A 254 -10.38 -12.19 -13.62
N SER A 255 -10.05 -11.78 -12.41
CA SER A 255 -8.97 -12.34 -11.63
C SER A 255 -9.54 -13.14 -10.47
N CYS A 256 -9.08 -14.38 -10.33
CA CYS A 256 -9.33 -15.20 -9.15
C CYS A 256 -8.22 -14.94 -8.14
N VAL A 257 -8.59 -14.68 -6.90
CA VAL A 257 -7.70 -14.30 -5.80
C VAL A 257 -7.93 -15.27 -4.64
N ILE A 258 -6.84 -15.78 -4.08
CA ILE A 258 -6.86 -16.54 -2.83
C ILE A 258 -6.55 -15.53 -1.72
N GLU A 259 -7.56 -15.23 -0.89
CA GLU A 259 -7.46 -14.23 0.19
C GLU A 259 -6.83 -14.82 1.46
N LEU A 260 -6.99 -16.13 1.69
CA LEU A 260 -6.44 -16.82 2.85
C LEU A 260 -5.53 -17.99 2.43
N PRO A 261 -4.35 -17.70 1.87
CA PRO A 261 -3.41 -18.76 1.51
C PRO A 261 -2.87 -19.46 2.76
N ALA A 262 -2.84 -20.79 2.74
CA ALA A 262 -2.24 -21.60 3.80
C ALA A 262 -0.71 -21.41 3.87
N GLY A 263 -0.06 -21.17 2.72
CA GLY A 263 1.38 -20.97 2.63
C GLY A 263 1.81 -19.57 3.05
N SER A 264 3.03 -19.49 3.61
CA SER A 264 3.73 -18.24 3.84
C SER A 264 5.17 -18.35 3.32
N GLY A 265 5.72 -17.20 2.92
CA GLY A 265 7.09 -17.05 2.45
C GLY A 265 7.99 -16.43 3.52
N PHE A 266 9.15 -15.97 3.07
CA PHE A 266 10.14 -15.30 3.90
C PHE A 266 10.74 -14.11 3.16
N VAL A 267 11.30 -13.18 3.92
CA VAL A 267 12.14 -12.09 3.44
C VAL A 267 13.52 -12.36 4.01
N ARG A 268 14.51 -12.48 3.12
CA ARG A 268 15.89 -12.80 3.45
C ARG A 268 16.84 -11.75 2.90
N LEU A 269 17.97 -11.57 3.58
CA LEU A 269 19.09 -10.81 3.03
C LEU A 269 19.59 -11.47 1.73
N ALA A 270 19.85 -10.66 0.70
CA ALA A 270 20.63 -11.07 -0.46
C ALA A 270 22.11 -10.70 -0.30
N SER A 271 22.39 -9.64 0.46
CA SER A 271 23.71 -9.14 0.82
C SER A 271 23.59 -8.22 2.04
N SER A 272 24.71 -7.79 2.60
CA SER A 272 24.76 -6.72 3.62
C SER A 272 24.72 -5.30 3.02
N ALA A 273 24.61 -5.14 1.69
CA ALA A 273 24.49 -3.84 1.06
C ALA A 273 23.06 -3.27 1.25
N PRO A 274 22.91 -2.04 1.79
CA PRO A 274 21.58 -1.47 2.08
C PRO A 274 20.64 -1.36 0.88
N TYR A 275 21.21 -1.17 -0.32
CA TYR A 275 20.47 -1.04 -1.57
C TYR A 275 20.03 -2.37 -2.18
N SER A 276 20.54 -3.48 -1.66
CA SER A 276 20.24 -4.78 -2.24
C SER A 276 18.74 -5.11 -2.15
N SER A 277 18.27 -5.82 -3.16
CA SER A 277 16.95 -6.43 -3.14
C SER A 277 16.90 -7.51 -2.08
N THR A 278 15.78 -7.61 -1.37
CA THR A 278 15.51 -8.76 -0.51
C THR A 278 15.24 -9.99 -1.35
N LYS A 279 15.67 -11.17 -0.88
CA LYS A 279 15.19 -12.44 -1.41
C LYS A 279 13.80 -12.72 -0.79
N VAL A 280 12.84 -13.08 -1.63
CA VAL A 280 11.45 -13.35 -1.28
C VAL A 280 11.09 -14.77 -1.71
#